data_AF-A0A3N2D9A2-F1
#
_entry.id   AF-A0A3N2D9A2-F1
#
_cell.length_a   1.000
_cell.length_b   1.000
_cell.length_c   1.000
_cell.angle_alpha   90.00
_cell.angle_beta   90.00
_cell.angle_gamma   90.00
#
_symmetry.space_group_name_H-M   'P 1'
#
loop_
_entity.id
_entity.type
_entity.pdbx_description
1 polymer ?
#
loop_
_entity_poly.entity_id
_entity_poly.type
_entity_poly.pdbx_seq_one_letter_code
_entity_poly.pdbx_strand_id
1 'polypeptide(L)'
;MGDVTVDPRTLEDVSVQWGETEQRLTEASGNLSGVATSGFSPDVASAARTFLTTWSEHVTGAAERAQTVAENLDAGRRAYIMVDVMAQGTFQRWLVETP
;
A
#
# COMPACT_ATOMS: atom_id res chain seq x y z
N MET A 1 -7.58 -25.42 -8.41
CA MET A 1 -7.12 -24.28 -7.61
C MET A 1 -6.82 -24.82 -6.23
N GLY A 2 -5.59 -24.63 -5.73
CA GLY A 2 -5.28 -24.99 -4.34
C GLY A 2 -6.04 -24.07 -3.40
N ASP A 3 -6.46 -24.60 -2.25
CA ASP A 3 -7.17 -23.83 -1.24
C ASP A 3 -6.21 -22.76 -0.70
N VAL A 4 -6.47 -21.48 -0.98
CA VAL A 4 -5.67 -20.37 -0.47
C VAL A 4 -6.20 -20.04 0.90
N THR A 5 -5.57 -20.58 1.95
CA THR A 5 -5.87 -20.18 3.32
C THR A 5 -5.32 -18.77 3.53
N VAL A 6 -6.21 -17.83 3.83
CA VAL A 6 -5.84 -16.44 4.11
C VAL A 6 -5.76 -16.24 5.62
N ASP A 7 -4.60 -15.78 6.09
CA ASP A 7 -4.38 -15.40 7.48
C ASP A 7 -4.58 -13.88 7.66
N PRO A 8 -5.56 -13.43 8.46
CA PRO A 8 -5.80 -12.00 8.70
C PRO A 8 -4.60 -11.26 9.31
N ARG A 9 -3.75 -11.93 10.09
CA ARG A 9 -2.52 -11.30 10.65
C ARG A 9 -1.51 -11.02 9.55
N THR A 10 -1.31 -12.00 8.66
CA THR A 10 -0.48 -11.80 7.47
C THR A 10 -1.01 -10.66 6.60
N LEU A 11 -2.33 -10.51 6.42
CA LEU A 11 -2.89 -9.37 5.70
C LEU A 11 -2.59 -8.03 6.38
N GLU A 12 -2.63 -7.98 7.71
CA GLU A 12 -2.28 -6.79 8.50
C GLU A 12 -0.81 -6.41 8.32
N ASP A 13 0.10 -7.35 8.56
CA ASP A 13 1.55 -7.13 8.47
C ASP A 13 1.95 -6.67 7.07
N VAL A 14 1.40 -7.31 6.04
CA VAL A 14 1.71 -6.97 4.64
C VAL A 14 1.07 -5.64 4.26
N SER A 15 -0.13 -5.31 4.78
CA SER A 15 -0.72 -3.98 4.58
C SER A 15 0.16 -2.87 5.16
N VAL A 16 0.71 -3.05 6.36
CA VAL A 16 1.60 -2.07 6.99
C VAL A 16 2.88 -1.91 6.16
N GLN A 17 3.49 -3.01 5.70
CA GLN A 17 4.68 -2.96 4.84
C GLN A 17 4.44 -2.21 3.53
N TRP A 18 3.27 -2.37 2.91
CA TRP A 18 2.91 -1.61 1.71
C TRP A 18 2.67 -0.13 2.02
N GLY A 19 2.09 0.20 3.18
CA GLY A 19 2.00 1.58 3.66
C GLY A 19 3.37 2.23 3.86
N GLU A 20 4.32 1.54 4.49
CA GLU A 20 5.70 2.02 4.62
C GLU A 20 6.42 2.14 3.27
N THR A 21 6.04 1.31 2.29
CA THR A 21 6.58 1.37 0.93
C THR A 21 6.04 2.58 0.19
N GLU A 22 4.75 2.89 0.32
CA GLU A 22 4.14 4.12 -0.18
C GLU A 22 4.87 5.35 0.36
N GLN A 23 5.05 5.45 1.67
CA GLN A 23 5.71 6.60 2.30
C GLN A 23 7.13 6.81 1.76
N ARG A 24 7.92 5.74 1.66
CA ARG A 24 9.29 5.80 1.11
C ARG A 24 9.32 6.25 -0.35
N LEU A 25 8.33 5.83 -1.15
CA LEU A 25 8.23 6.25 -2.56
C LEU A 25 7.80 7.71 -2.65
N THR A 26 6.87 8.16 -1.83
CA THR A 26 6.44 9.56 -1.75
C THR A 26 7.61 10.48 -1.37
N GLU A 27 8.40 10.09 -0.36
CA GLU A 27 9.64 10.79 0.01
C GLU A 27 10.67 10.82 -1.13
N ALA A 28 10.88 9.69 -1.80
CA ALA A 28 11.80 9.60 -2.94
C ALA A 28 11.36 10.51 -4.11
N SER A 29 10.06 10.56 -4.41
CA SER A 29 9.51 11.46 -5.44
C SER A 29 9.72 12.93 -5.05
N GLY A 30 9.47 13.29 -3.79
CA GLY A 30 9.75 14.62 -3.26
C GLY A 30 11.22 15.02 -3.43
N ASN A 31 12.14 14.13 -3.06
CA ASN A 31 13.58 14.36 -3.20
C ASN A 31 14.00 14.57 -4.66
N LEU A 32 13.44 13.82 -5.61
CA LEU A 32 13.73 13.98 -7.04
C LEU A 32 13.29 15.34 -7.57
N SER A 33 12.12 15.80 -7.15
CA SER A 33 11.59 17.12 -7.55
C SER A 33 12.43 18.29 -7.00
N GLY A 34 13.16 18.07 -5.90
CA GLY A 34 14.01 19.06 -5.23
C GLY A 34 15.45 19.14 -5.74
N VAL A 35 15.87 18.28 -6.68
CA VAL A 35 17.26 18.27 -7.16
C VAL A 35 17.56 19.51 -7.99
N ALA A 36 18.53 20.30 -7.53
CA ALA A 36 18.99 21.49 -8.26
C ALA A 36 19.77 21.10 -9.53
N THR A 37 19.42 21.72 -10.66
CA THR A 37 20.17 21.58 -11.92
C THR A 37 21.06 22.79 -12.21
N SER A 38 21.34 23.61 -11.20
CA SER A 38 22.22 24.78 -11.33
C SER A 38 23.66 24.32 -11.51
N GLY A 39 24.42 25.04 -12.35
CA GLY A 39 25.81 24.71 -12.69
C GLY A 39 25.98 23.88 -13.96
N PHE A 40 24.91 23.33 -14.52
CA PHE A 40 24.92 22.75 -15.87
C PHE A 40 24.76 23.82 -16.96
N SER A 41 25.25 23.52 -18.16
CA SER A 41 24.89 24.30 -19.36
C SER A 41 23.38 24.21 -19.61
N PRO A 42 22.77 25.18 -20.32
CA PRO A 42 21.32 25.23 -20.50
C PRO A 42 20.71 23.92 -21.04
N ASP A 43 21.35 23.31 -22.05
CA ASP A 43 20.87 22.07 -22.67
C ASP A 43 20.91 20.89 -21.69
N VAL A 44 22.00 20.76 -20.93
CA VAL A 44 22.16 19.71 -19.91
C VAL A 44 21.18 19.92 -18.77
N ALA A 45 20.99 21.16 -18.32
CA ALA A 45 20.01 21.49 -17.28
C ALA A 45 18.58 21.18 -17.73
N SER A 46 18.26 21.40 -19.00
CA SER A 46 16.95 21.05 -19.58
C SER A 46 16.74 19.53 -19.59
N ALA A 47 17.71 18.78 -20.11
CA ALA A 47 17.65 17.32 -20.14
C ALA A 47 17.55 16.72 -18.73
N ALA A 48 18.32 17.25 -17.78
CA ALA A 48 18.26 16.83 -16.37
C ALA A 48 16.89 17.10 -15.76
N ARG A 49 16.29 18.28 -16.00
CA ARG A 49 14.93 18.59 -15.53
C ARG A 49 13.89 17.63 -16.11
N THR A 50 13.92 17.39 -17.42
CA THR A 50 13.00 16.42 -18.05
C THR A 50 13.13 15.04 -17.42
N PHE A 51 14.36 14.56 -17.24
CA PHE A 51 14.62 13.27 -16.58
C PHE A 51 14.05 13.22 -15.16
N LEU A 52 14.36 14.24 -14.33
CA LEU A 52 13.90 14.31 -12.94
C LEU A 52 12.38 14.36 -12.85
N THR A 53 11.72 15.14 -13.70
CA THR A 53 10.25 15.21 -13.77
C THR A 53 9.64 13.86 -14.14
N THR A 54 10.09 13.24 -15.24
CA THR A 54 9.57 11.94 -15.68
C THR A 54 9.79 10.87 -14.61
N TRP A 55 10.95 10.85 -13.98
CA TRP A 55 11.24 9.88 -12.93
C TRP A 55 10.39 10.12 -11.67
N SER A 56 10.22 11.38 -11.25
CA SER A 56 9.33 11.74 -10.14
C SER A 56 7.89 11.28 -10.40
N GLU A 57 7.36 11.48 -11.61
CA GLU A 57 6.03 10.99 -12.00
C GLU A 57 5.91 9.46 -11.90
N HIS A 58 6.93 8.73 -12.36
CA HIS A 58 6.94 7.27 -12.25
C HIS A 58 6.96 6.78 -10.80
N VAL A 59 7.75 7.43 -9.93
CA VAL A 59 7.83 7.10 -8.51
C VAL A 59 6.53 7.44 -7.79
N THR A 60 5.91 8.58 -8.10
CA THR A 60 4.56 8.93 -7.59
C THR A 60 3.54 7.87 -7.97
N GLY A 61 3.50 7.46 -9.24
CA GLY A 61 2.58 6.39 -9.66
C GLY A 61 2.88 5.03 -9.00
N ALA A 62 4.12 4.77 -8.58
CA ALA A 62 4.45 3.59 -7.78
C ALA A 62 3.93 3.70 -6.33
N ALA A 63 4.01 4.89 -5.73
CA ALA A 63 3.47 5.16 -4.40
C ALA A 63 1.94 4.95 -4.37
N GLU A 64 1.21 5.48 -5.35
CA GLU A 64 -0.24 5.28 -5.47
C GLU A 64 -0.64 3.80 -5.59
N ARG A 65 0.15 3.01 -6.34
CA ARG A 65 -0.06 1.55 -6.43
C ARG A 65 0.21 0.86 -5.10
N ALA A 66 1.27 1.23 -4.40
CA ALA A 66 1.60 0.71 -3.08
C ALA A 66 0.46 0.99 -2.07
N GLN A 67 -0.07 2.22 -2.09
CA GLN A 67 -1.24 2.60 -1.29
C GLN A 67 -2.44 1.71 -1.60
N THR A 68 -2.76 1.55 -2.89
CA THR A 68 -3.90 0.70 -3.33
C THR A 68 -3.75 -0.74 -2.85
N VAL A 69 -2.53 -1.29 -2.86
CA VAL A 69 -2.28 -2.65 -2.33
C VAL A 69 -2.50 -2.69 -0.82
N ALA A 70 -1.96 -1.72 -0.06
CA ALA A 70 -2.17 -1.65 1.38
C ALA A 70 -3.67 -1.57 1.74
N GLU A 71 -4.41 -0.68 1.09
CA GLU A 71 -5.85 -0.50 1.31
C GLU A 71 -6.66 -1.77 1.02
N ASN A 72 -6.33 -2.49 -0.05
CA ASN A 72 -6.98 -3.75 -0.40
C ASN A 72 -6.69 -4.86 0.62
N LEU A 73 -5.46 -4.93 1.12
CA LEU A 73 -5.07 -5.92 2.14
C LEU A 73 -5.78 -5.66 3.47
N ASP A 74 -5.83 -4.41 3.91
CA ASP A 74 -6.54 -4.02 5.14
C ASP A 74 -8.07 -4.18 4.99
N ALA A 75 -8.63 -3.90 3.80
CA ALA A 75 -10.03 -4.20 3.50
C ALA A 75 -10.30 -5.72 3.58
N GLY A 76 -9.42 -6.54 3.01
CA GLY A 76 -9.47 -7.99 3.11
C GLY A 76 -9.44 -8.46 4.57
N ARG A 77 -8.51 -7.94 5.37
CA ARG A 77 -8.38 -8.24 6.80
C ARG A 77 -9.67 -7.94 7.56
N ARG A 78 -10.24 -6.74 7.37
CA ARG A 78 -11.51 -6.35 8.01
C ARG A 78 -12.66 -7.28 7.63
N ALA A 79 -12.72 -7.73 6.37
CA ALA A 79 -13.75 -8.66 5.92
C ALA A 79 -13.64 -10.01 6.67
N TYR A 80 -12.43 -10.55 6.84
CA TYR A 80 -12.23 -11.78 7.60
C TYR A 80 -12.62 -11.63 9.08
N ILE A 81 -12.23 -10.53 9.72
CA ILE A 81 -12.60 -10.25 11.13
C ILE A 81 -14.11 -10.18 11.27
N MET A 82 -14.80 -9.48 10.36
CA MET A 82 -16.26 -9.35 10.40
C MET A 82 -16.96 -10.70 10.25
N VAL A 83 -16.49 -11.57 9.36
CA VAL A 83 -17.03 -12.93 9.20
C VAL A 83 -16.82 -13.75 10.47
N ASP A 84 -15.63 -13.68 11.08
CA ASP A 84 -15.34 -14.40 12.33
C ASP A 84 -16.26 -13.94 13.49
N VAL A 85 -16.47 -12.63 13.64
CA VAL A 85 -17.39 -12.07 14.65
C VAL A 85 -18.83 -12.58 14.44
N MET A 86 -19.30 -12.64 13.19
CA MET A 86 -20.63 -13.15 12.87
C MET A 86 -20.77 -14.65 13.15
N ALA A 87 -19.72 -15.43 12.85
CA ALA A 87 -19.65 -16.85 13.16
C ALA A 87 -19.67 -17.10 14.68
N GLN A 88 -18.87 -16.35 15.45
CA GLN A 88 -18.86 -16.40 16.90
C GLN A 88 -20.23 -16.07 17.50
N GLY A 89 -20.90 -15.01 17.01
CA GLY A 89 -22.24 -14.64 17.47
C GLY A 89 -23.29 -15.72 17.18
N THR A 90 -23.18 -16.39 16.03
CA THR A 90 -24.06 -17.51 15.66
C THR A 90 -23.83 -18.72 16.57
N PHE A 91 -22.57 -19.05 16.83
CA PHE A 91 -22.19 -20.15 17.71
C PHE A 91 -22.63 -19.90 19.17
N GLN A 92 -22.42 -18.69 19.68
CA GLN A 92 -22.88 -18.29 21.02
C GLN A 92 -24.40 -18.41 21.15
N ARG A 93 -25.15 -17.99 20.12
CA ARG A 93 -26.60 -18.15 20.10
C ARG A 93 -27.02 -19.62 20.16
N TRP A 94 -26.39 -20.48 19.36
CA TRP A 94 -26.62 -21.93 19.39
C TRP A 94 -26.36 -22.54 20.78
N LEU A 95 -25.28 -22.15 21.46
CA LEU A 95 -24.97 -22.61 22.82
C LEU A 95 -26.02 -22.18 23.86
N VAL A 96 -26.65 -21.02 23.68
CA VAL A 96 -27.70 -20.53 24.58
C VAL A 96 -29.05 -21.22 24.30
N GLU A 97 -29.32 -21.54 23.03
CA GLU A 97 -30.59 -22.13 22.58
C GLU A 97 -30.63 -23.67 22.68
N THR A 98 -29.48 -24.33 22.76
CA THR A 98 -29.36 -25.80 22.83
C THR A 98 -28.81 -26.20 24.20
N PRO A 99 -29.64 -26.76 25.12
CA PRO A 99 -29.21 -27.15 26.46
C PRO A 99 -28.28 -28.37 26.48
#